data_AF-A0A7G4RLM7-F1
#
_entry.id   AF-A0A7G4RLM7-F1
#
_cell.length_a   1.000
_cell.length_b   1.000
_cell.length_c   1.000
_cell.angle_alpha   90.00
_cell.angle_beta   90.00
_cell.angle_gamma   90.00
#
_symmetry.space_group_name_H-M   'P 1'
#
loop_
_entity.id
_entity.type
_entity.pdbx_description
1 polymer ?
#
loop_
_entity_poly.entity_id
_entity_poly.type
_entity_poly.pdbx_seq_one_letter_code
_entity_poly.pdbx_strand_id
1 'polypeptide(L)'
;MSDSKLPYLREYTFVVLDLISKEEMISNARKVLPDMIQKIWNLPNPLLQVLKKNGTPLHNDRVSWALTYLKKAGLIDFPKRGTALITKSGKDYLNEFRDVCEISAKNLMRIDSFKKFFNPKKQVEDISKNEVLINNDSSLINVSVDRMIFPELLRDLLESGYSVAHVNGALSIVRNSAQ
;
A
#
# COMPACT_ATOMS: atom_id res chain seq x y z
N MET A 1 26.31 -6.22 -13.76
CA MET A 1 26.07 -6.02 -12.32
C MET A 1 25.29 -4.73 -12.17
N SER A 2 23.98 -4.80 -12.01
CA SER A 2 23.12 -3.62 -11.80
C SER A 2 22.52 -3.68 -10.39
N ASP A 3 23.12 -2.91 -9.49
CA ASP A 3 22.56 -2.27 -8.29
C ASP A 3 21.40 -2.95 -7.53
N SER A 4 21.77 -3.99 -6.78
CA SER A 4 21.68 -4.13 -5.31
C SER A 4 20.59 -3.40 -4.50
N LYS A 5 19.31 -3.47 -4.87
CA LYS A 5 18.21 -3.19 -3.92
C LYS A 5 16.91 -3.88 -4.32
N LEU A 6 16.11 -4.29 -3.32
CA LEU A 6 14.74 -4.74 -3.58
C LEU A 6 13.89 -3.58 -4.14
N PRO A 7 13.07 -3.80 -5.20
CA PRO A 7 12.14 -2.80 -5.76
C PRO A 7 11.20 -2.20 -4.73
N TYR A 8 10.75 -0.96 -4.91
CA TYR A 8 9.91 -0.28 -3.91
C TYR A 8 8.49 -0.87 -3.85
N LEU A 9 7.74 -0.48 -2.81
CA LEU A 9 6.40 -1.02 -2.58
C LEU A 9 5.44 -0.75 -3.75
N ARG A 10 5.62 0.35 -4.50
CA ARG A 10 4.78 0.69 -5.65
C ARG A 10 4.94 -0.27 -6.83
N GLU A 11 6.15 -0.78 -7.07
CA GLU A 11 6.42 -1.82 -8.07
C GLU A 11 5.87 -3.17 -7.59
N TYR A 12 5.98 -3.48 -6.29
CA TYR A 12 5.32 -4.66 -5.71
C TYR A 12 3.79 -4.58 -5.85
N THR A 13 3.21 -3.40 -5.63
CA THR A 13 1.76 -3.18 -5.74
C THR A 13 1.28 -3.41 -7.16
N PHE A 14 2.02 -2.91 -8.16
CA PHE A 14 1.73 -3.18 -9.56
C PHE A 14 1.87 -4.67 -9.91
N VAL A 15 3.03 -5.29 -9.64
CA VAL A 15 3.26 -6.68 -10.07
C VAL A 15 2.32 -7.66 -9.38
N VAL A 16 1.91 -7.41 -8.14
CA VAL A 16 0.91 -8.23 -7.44
C VAL A 16 -0.44 -8.13 -8.15
N LEU A 17 -0.88 -6.93 -8.54
CA LEU A 17 -2.14 -6.75 -9.26
C LEU A 17 -2.08 -7.42 -10.65
N ASP A 18 -0.96 -7.27 -11.35
CA ASP A 18 -0.73 -7.87 -12.67
C ASP A 18 -0.74 -9.40 -12.61
N LEU A 19 -0.07 -10.01 -11.63
CA LEU A 19 -0.06 -11.46 -11.42
C LEU A 19 -1.46 -12.00 -11.10
N ILE A 20 -2.21 -11.35 -10.20
CA ILE A 20 -3.58 -11.77 -9.87
C ILE A 20 -4.49 -11.60 -11.09
N SER A 21 -4.28 -10.56 -11.90
CA SER A 21 -5.05 -10.36 -13.14
C SER A 21 -4.77 -11.45 -14.19
N LYS A 22 -3.54 -11.97 -14.28
CA LYS A 22 -3.17 -13.03 -15.24
C LYS A 22 -3.75 -14.39 -14.86
N GLU A 23 -3.74 -14.70 -13.57
CA GLU A 23 -4.27 -15.96 -13.03
C GLU A 23 -5.78 -15.90 -12.76
N GLU A 24 -6.40 -14.72 -12.87
CA GLU A 24 -7.73 -14.32 -12.39
C GLU A 24 -7.91 -14.49 -10.86
N MET A 25 -7.37 -15.55 -10.27
CA MET A 25 -7.44 -15.87 -8.86
C MET A 25 -6.21 -16.65 -8.40
N ILE A 26 -5.59 -16.24 -7.29
CA ILE A 26 -4.43 -16.91 -6.69
C ILE A 26 -4.78 -17.39 -5.28
N SER A 27 -4.75 -18.71 -5.07
CA SER A 27 -4.85 -19.32 -3.74
C SER A 27 -3.52 -19.23 -2.99
N ASN A 28 -3.58 -19.14 -1.66
CA ASN A 28 -2.39 -18.96 -0.81
C ASN A 28 -1.51 -17.79 -1.25
N ALA A 29 -2.12 -16.67 -1.63
CA ALA A 29 -1.48 -15.54 -2.29
C ALA A 29 -0.22 -15.02 -1.55
N ARG A 30 -0.25 -14.91 -0.22
CA ARG A 30 0.92 -14.47 0.58
C ARG A 30 2.11 -15.43 0.53
N LYS A 31 1.89 -16.70 0.18
CA LYS A 31 2.94 -17.72 0.04
C LYS A 31 3.41 -17.84 -1.40
N VAL A 32 2.50 -17.80 -2.36
CA VAL A 32 2.80 -18.04 -3.77
C VAL A 32 3.37 -16.80 -4.48
N LEU A 33 2.83 -15.61 -4.20
CA LEU A 33 3.26 -14.38 -4.87
C LEU A 33 4.74 -14.02 -4.63
N PRO A 34 5.31 -14.15 -3.42
CA PRO A 34 6.74 -13.91 -3.22
C PRO A 34 7.62 -14.73 -4.18
N ASP A 35 7.36 -16.03 -4.29
CA ASP A 35 8.12 -16.92 -5.17
C ASP A 35 7.95 -16.57 -6.66
N MET A 36 6.74 -16.19 -7.08
CA MET A 36 6.48 -15.75 -8.46
C MET A 36 7.25 -14.46 -8.77
N ILE A 37 7.21 -13.48 -7.86
CA ILE A 37 7.88 -12.18 -8.01
C ILE A 37 9.40 -12.34 -8.01
N GLN A 38 9.94 -13.18 -7.12
CA GLN A 38 11.36 -13.53 -7.11
C GLN A 38 11.82 -14.05 -8.47
N LYS A 39 11.04 -14.96 -9.08
CA LYS A 39 11.36 -15.55 -10.39
C LYS A 39 11.29 -14.53 -11.51
N ILE A 40 10.22 -13.72 -11.57
CA ILE A 40 10.01 -12.74 -12.65
C ILE A 40 11.10 -11.66 -12.64
N TRP A 41 11.50 -11.20 -11.46
CA TRP A 41 12.53 -10.18 -11.32
C TRP A 41 13.95 -10.75 -11.16
N ASN A 42 14.10 -12.07 -11.21
CA ASN A 42 15.37 -12.77 -11.01
C ASN A 42 16.11 -12.27 -9.75
N LEU A 43 15.38 -12.11 -8.64
CA LEU A 43 15.94 -11.53 -7.41
C LEU A 43 16.98 -12.49 -6.80
N PRO A 44 18.21 -12.02 -6.55
CA PRO A 44 19.24 -12.85 -5.94
C PRO A 44 18.95 -13.11 -4.45
N ASN A 45 19.32 -14.30 -3.96
CA ASN A 45 19.07 -14.75 -2.58
C ASN A 45 19.43 -13.74 -1.48
N PRO A 46 20.57 -12.99 -1.55
CA PRO A 46 20.89 -12.00 -0.52
C PRO A 46 19.83 -10.90 -0.35
N LEU A 47 19.12 -10.51 -1.42
CA LEU A 47 18.04 -9.52 -1.31
C LEU A 47 16.82 -10.05 -0.55
N LEU A 48 16.60 -11.37 -0.57
CA LEU A 48 15.49 -12.01 0.15
C LEU A 48 15.76 -12.13 1.65
N GLN A 49 17.04 -12.05 2.06
CA GLN A 49 17.47 -12.08 3.44
C GLN A 49 17.43 -10.70 4.12
N VAL A 50 17.03 -9.65 3.42
CA VAL A 50 16.86 -8.32 4.02
C VAL A 50 15.66 -8.36 4.97
N LEU A 51 15.89 -8.13 6.26
CA LEU A 51 14.87 -8.18 7.30
C LEU A 51 14.48 -6.79 7.79
N LYS A 52 13.23 -6.66 8.24
CA LYS A 52 12.78 -5.53 9.06
C LYS A 52 13.29 -5.67 10.49
N LYS A 53 13.18 -4.58 11.27
CA LYS A 53 13.54 -4.56 12.71
C LYS A 53 12.87 -5.67 13.52
N ASN A 54 11.67 -6.10 13.12
CA ASN A 54 10.91 -7.17 13.77
C ASN A 54 11.25 -8.59 13.25
N GLY A 55 12.32 -8.74 12.45
CA GLY A 55 12.77 -10.03 11.91
C GLY A 55 11.99 -10.55 10.70
N THR A 56 10.96 -9.83 10.22
CA THR A 56 10.20 -10.25 9.02
C THR A 56 10.98 -9.95 7.74
N PRO A 57 11.07 -10.87 6.76
CA PRO A 57 11.67 -10.58 5.46
C PRO A 57 10.97 -9.43 4.72
N LEU A 58 11.74 -8.44 4.28
CA LEU A 58 11.23 -7.23 3.62
C LEU A 58 10.51 -7.55 2.31
N HIS A 59 10.99 -8.54 1.56
CA HIS A 59 10.34 -9.03 0.34
C HIS A 59 8.90 -9.50 0.61
N ASN A 60 8.71 -10.37 1.61
CA ASN A 60 7.39 -10.89 2.00
C ASN A 60 6.49 -9.81 2.61
N ASP A 61 7.08 -8.88 3.38
CA ASP A 61 6.35 -7.73 3.92
C ASP A 61 5.80 -6.85 2.81
N ARG A 62 6.59 -6.56 1.76
CA ARG A 62 6.14 -5.78 0.60
C ARG A 62 4.99 -6.43 -0.15
N VAL A 63 5.05 -7.75 -0.38
CA VAL A 63 3.92 -8.49 -0.98
C VAL A 63 2.67 -8.41 -0.10
N SER A 64 2.83 -8.54 1.21
CA SER A 64 1.71 -8.46 2.16
C SER A 64 1.07 -7.07 2.19
N TRP A 65 1.89 -6.01 2.06
CA TRP A 65 1.41 -4.63 1.96
C TRP A 65 0.70 -4.35 0.64
N ALA A 66 1.28 -4.77 -0.49
CA ALA A 66 0.65 -4.68 -1.80
C ALA A 66 -0.75 -5.30 -1.79
N LEU A 67 -0.88 -6.54 -1.29
CA LEU A 67 -2.18 -7.21 -1.14
C LEU A 67 -3.15 -6.40 -0.25
N THR A 68 -2.67 -5.84 0.85
CA THR A 68 -3.50 -5.03 1.75
C THR A 68 -4.00 -3.78 1.04
N TYR A 69 -3.13 -3.09 0.29
CA TYR A 69 -3.48 -1.86 -0.39
C TYR A 69 -4.47 -2.08 -1.51
N LEU A 70 -4.21 -3.07 -2.36
CA LEU A 70 -5.12 -3.43 -3.44
C LEU A 70 -6.49 -3.83 -2.90
N LYS A 71 -6.54 -4.56 -1.77
CA LYS A 71 -7.82 -4.92 -1.12
C LYS A 71 -8.54 -3.71 -0.56
N LYS A 72 -7.82 -2.80 0.10
CA LYS A 72 -8.42 -1.58 0.67
C LYS A 72 -8.87 -0.59 -0.39
N ALA A 73 -8.23 -0.60 -1.56
CA ALA A 73 -8.65 0.10 -2.75
C ALA A 73 -9.82 -0.59 -3.49
N GLY A 74 -10.18 -1.82 -3.13
CA GLY A 74 -11.22 -2.58 -3.82
C GLY A 74 -10.80 -3.10 -5.20
N LEU A 75 -9.49 -3.12 -5.49
CA LEU A 75 -8.94 -3.62 -6.75
C LEU A 75 -8.85 -5.16 -6.76
N ILE A 76 -8.72 -5.77 -5.59
CA ILE A 76 -8.82 -7.22 -5.39
C ILE A 76 -9.81 -7.55 -4.28
N ASP A 77 -10.30 -8.79 -4.27
CA ASP A 77 -11.10 -9.36 -3.18
C ASP A 77 -10.41 -10.60 -2.57
N PHE A 78 -10.83 -10.96 -1.35
CA PHE A 78 -10.47 -12.21 -0.67
C PHE A 78 -11.73 -13.05 -0.42
N PRO A 79 -12.24 -13.79 -1.45
CA PRO A 79 -13.48 -14.58 -1.29
C PRO A 79 -13.37 -15.65 -0.20
N LYS A 80 -12.16 -16.09 0.12
CA LYS A 80 -11.84 -16.94 1.27
C LYS A 80 -10.44 -16.63 1.78
N ARG A 81 -10.12 -17.09 3.00
CA ARG A 81 -8.81 -16.85 3.63
C ARG A 81 -7.66 -17.24 2.68
N GLY A 82 -6.78 -16.28 2.41
CA GLY A 82 -5.57 -16.48 1.60
C GLY A 82 -5.77 -16.57 0.09
N THR A 83 -7.00 -16.43 -0.43
CA THR A 83 -7.27 -16.47 -1.88
C THR A 83 -7.51 -15.06 -2.39
N ALA A 84 -6.66 -14.54 -3.27
CA ALA A 84 -6.82 -13.23 -3.89
C ALA A 84 -7.52 -13.37 -5.25
N LEU A 85 -8.52 -12.53 -5.50
CA LEU A 85 -9.33 -12.51 -6.73
C LEU A 85 -9.27 -11.11 -7.34
N ILE A 86 -9.04 -11.00 -8.66
CA ILE A 86 -9.10 -9.72 -9.36
C ILE A 86 -10.55 -9.21 -9.42
N THR A 87 -10.77 -7.91 -9.22
CA THR A 87 -12.08 -7.29 -9.46
C THR A 87 -12.13 -6.64 -10.85
N LYS A 88 -13.34 -6.28 -11.32
CA LYS A 88 -13.48 -5.49 -12.56
C LYS A 88 -12.69 -4.18 -12.48
N SER A 89 -12.87 -3.42 -11.40
CA SER A 89 -12.11 -2.19 -11.15
C SER A 89 -10.61 -2.42 -11.09
N GLY A 90 -10.17 -3.58 -10.57
CA GLY A 90 -8.76 -3.98 -10.58
C GLY A 90 -8.18 -4.14 -11.98
N LYS A 91 -8.93 -4.74 -12.92
CA LYS A 91 -8.51 -4.88 -14.32
C LYS A 91 -8.42 -3.53 -15.02
N ASP A 92 -9.45 -2.69 -14.84
CA ASP A 92 -9.51 -1.35 -15.42
C ASP A 92 -8.35 -0.49 -14.91
N TYR A 93 -8.14 -0.48 -13.59
CA TYR A 93 -7.05 0.25 -12.95
C TYR A 93 -5.68 -0.27 -13.39
N LEU A 94 -5.48 -1.60 -13.49
CA LEU A 94 -4.20 -2.15 -13.98
C LEU A 94 -3.86 -1.64 -15.38
N ASN A 95 -4.84 -1.53 -16.28
CA ASN A 95 -4.62 -1.03 -17.63
C ASN A 95 -4.14 0.43 -17.63
N GLU A 96 -4.60 1.28 -16.71
CA GLU A 96 -4.14 2.67 -16.57
C GLU A 96 -2.65 2.79 -16.18
N PHE A 97 -2.08 1.78 -15.50
CA PHE A 97 -0.71 1.82 -14.99
C PHE A 97 0.27 0.89 -15.74
N ARG A 98 -0.16 0.21 -16.82
CA ARG A 98 0.71 -0.73 -17.55
C ARG A 98 1.99 -0.09 -18.07
N ASP A 99 1.92 1.15 -18.57
CA ASP A 99 3.09 1.80 -19.18
C ASP A 99 4.14 2.23 -18.15
N VAL A 100 3.71 2.53 -16.92
CA VAL A 100 4.61 2.97 -15.83
C VAL A 100 5.07 1.82 -14.93
N CYS A 101 4.37 0.67 -14.95
CA CYS A 101 4.69 -0.52 -14.15
C CYS A 101 4.80 -0.29 -12.63
N GLU A 102 4.14 0.74 -12.10
CA GLU A 102 4.11 1.05 -10.67
C GLU A 102 2.76 1.64 -10.22
N ILE A 103 2.34 1.31 -9.00
CA ILE A 103 1.14 1.86 -8.36
C ILE A 103 1.53 2.39 -6.98
N SER A 104 1.68 3.71 -6.87
CA SER A 104 2.02 4.36 -5.59
C SER A 104 0.80 4.59 -4.71
N ALA A 105 1.03 4.83 -3.43
CA ALA A 105 0.00 5.24 -2.49
C ALA A 105 -0.71 6.53 -2.92
N LYS A 106 0.01 7.47 -3.56
CA LYS A 106 -0.57 8.69 -4.16
C LYS A 106 -1.64 8.37 -5.20
N ASN A 107 -1.40 7.36 -6.03
CA ASN A 107 -2.35 6.93 -7.04
C ASN A 107 -3.59 6.31 -6.37
N LEU A 108 -3.37 5.42 -5.40
CA LEU A 108 -4.45 4.77 -4.65
C LEU A 108 -5.31 5.74 -3.82
N MET A 109 -4.74 6.84 -3.33
CA MET A 109 -5.46 7.88 -2.59
C MET A 109 -6.53 8.63 -3.41
N ARG A 110 -6.56 8.42 -4.74
CA ARG A 110 -7.65 8.88 -5.62
C ARG A 110 -8.90 8.02 -5.50
N ILE A 111 -8.78 6.82 -4.94
CA ILE A 111 -9.89 5.88 -4.74
C ILE A 111 -10.50 6.11 -3.36
N ASP A 112 -11.81 6.39 -3.31
CA ASP A 112 -12.50 6.73 -2.06
C ASP A 112 -12.41 5.64 -0.97
N SER A 113 -12.46 4.36 -1.35
CA SER A 113 -12.33 3.23 -0.42
C SER A 113 -10.94 3.21 0.24
N PHE A 114 -9.89 3.45 -0.54
CA PHE A 114 -8.51 3.54 -0.04
C PHE A 114 -8.31 4.79 0.82
N LYS A 115 -8.82 5.94 0.37
CA LYS A 115 -8.79 7.20 1.13
C LYS A 115 -9.49 7.05 2.48
N LYS A 116 -10.63 6.35 2.55
CA LYS A 116 -11.34 6.03 3.80
C LYS A 116 -10.52 5.13 4.72
N PHE A 117 -9.82 4.12 4.18
CA PHE A 117 -8.89 3.28 4.95
C PHE A 117 -7.76 4.12 5.57
N PHE A 118 -7.31 5.14 4.85
CA PHE A 118 -6.25 6.05 5.27
C PHE A 118 -6.74 7.17 6.20
N ASN A 119 -8.07 7.42 6.28
CA ASN A 119 -8.63 8.49 7.08
C ASN A 119 -8.73 8.08 8.56
N PRO A 120 -7.95 8.68 9.48
CA PRO A 120 -7.85 8.25 10.86
C PRO A 120 -9.09 8.60 11.68
N LYS A 121 -9.96 9.52 11.20
CA LYS A 121 -11.24 9.85 11.86
C LYS A 121 -12.11 8.60 12.08
N LYS A 122 -11.99 7.55 11.24
CA LYS A 122 -12.82 6.34 11.33
C LYS A 122 -12.21 5.18 12.12
N GLN A 123 -10.89 5.17 12.37
CA GLN A 123 -10.30 4.15 13.25
C GLN A 123 -10.53 4.46 14.75
N VAL A 124 -11.02 5.67 15.07
CA VAL A 124 -11.45 6.05 16.42
C VAL A 124 -12.91 5.67 16.67
N GLU A 125 -13.77 5.59 15.64
CA GLU A 125 -15.18 5.20 15.79
C GLU A 125 -15.36 3.75 16.29
N ASP A 126 -14.47 2.82 15.92
CA ASP A 126 -14.51 1.44 16.44
C ASP A 126 -13.99 1.32 17.89
N ILE A 127 -13.40 2.39 18.45
CA ILE A 127 -12.77 2.36 19.78
C ILE A 127 -13.52 3.23 20.82
N SER A 128 -14.28 4.26 20.43
CA SER A 128 -14.90 5.16 21.40
C SER A 128 -16.40 5.36 21.22
N LYS A 129 -17.17 4.63 22.03
CA LYS A 129 -18.51 5.00 22.50
C LYS A 129 -18.55 6.29 23.36
N ASN A 130 -17.48 7.10 23.43
CA ASN A 130 -17.45 8.34 24.22
C ASN A 130 -16.90 9.52 23.39
N GLU A 131 -17.82 10.45 23.08
CA GLU A 131 -17.76 11.92 22.95
C GLU A 131 -16.63 12.66 22.15
N VAL A 132 -17.10 13.46 21.16
CA VAL A 132 -16.73 14.89 20.82
C VAL A 132 -15.38 15.13 20.07
N LEU A 133 -15.19 15.92 18.99
CA LEU A 133 -15.89 16.91 18.14
C LEU A 133 -15.27 16.91 16.72
N ILE A 134 -16.08 17.13 15.68
CA ILE A 134 -15.65 17.21 14.27
C ILE A 134 -15.47 18.67 13.84
N ASN A 135 -14.26 19.07 13.46
CA ASN A 135 -14.06 20.27 12.63
C ASN A 135 -13.76 19.90 11.18
N ASN A 136 -14.53 20.54 10.30
CA ASN A 136 -14.54 20.42 8.85
C ASN A 136 -13.51 21.37 8.25
N ASP A 137 -12.39 20.83 7.77
CA ASP A 137 -11.60 21.54 6.76
C ASP A 137 -10.95 20.51 5.82
N SER A 138 -11.22 20.66 4.52
CA SER A 138 -11.23 19.57 3.54
C SER A 138 -9.89 19.36 2.80
N SER A 139 -8.83 20.07 3.19
CA SER A 139 -7.56 20.14 2.45
C SER A 139 -6.38 19.42 3.14
N LEU A 140 -6.53 19.02 4.40
CA LEU A 140 -5.46 18.42 5.20
C LEU A 140 -5.75 16.95 5.54
N ILE A 141 -4.85 16.06 5.14
CA ILE A 141 -4.86 14.67 5.59
C ILE A 141 -4.18 14.62 6.97
N ASN A 142 -4.93 14.87 8.04
CA ASN A 142 -4.40 14.80 9.42
C ASN A 142 -4.14 13.36 9.83
N VAL A 143 -3.05 12.76 9.36
CA VAL A 143 -2.65 11.39 9.70
C VAL A 143 -1.54 11.42 10.72
N SER A 144 -1.89 11.27 12.00
CA SER A 144 -0.93 11.01 13.09
C SER A 144 0.10 9.96 12.65
N VAL A 145 1.34 10.36 12.38
CA VAL A 145 2.44 9.45 11.97
C VAL A 145 2.72 8.45 13.08
N ASP A 146 2.45 8.80 14.34
CA ASP A 146 2.49 7.89 15.49
C ASP A 146 1.46 6.73 15.39
N ARG A 147 0.40 6.90 14.61
CA ARG A 147 -0.59 5.85 14.30
C ARG A 147 -0.41 5.25 12.90
N MET A 148 0.57 5.74 12.12
CA MET A 148 0.93 5.12 10.85
C MET A 148 1.68 3.83 11.13
N ILE A 149 0.96 2.72 11.03
CA ILE A 149 1.52 1.38 11.20
C ILE A 149 2.53 1.03 10.08
N PHE A 150 2.80 1.91 9.09
CA PHE A 150 3.42 1.52 7.82
C PHE A 150 4.61 2.40 7.42
N PRO A 151 5.84 2.10 7.88
CA PRO A 151 7.06 2.83 7.50
C PRO A 151 7.29 2.89 5.98
N GLU A 152 6.93 1.83 5.24
CA GLU A 152 7.06 1.81 3.77
C GLU A 152 6.00 2.66 3.08
N LEU A 153 4.80 2.83 3.67
CA LEU A 153 3.78 3.75 3.17
C LEU A 153 4.23 5.19 3.32
N LEU A 154 4.73 5.51 4.52
CA LEU A 154 5.27 6.83 4.82
C LEU A 154 6.40 7.13 3.85
N ARG A 155 7.30 6.18 3.63
CA ARG A 155 8.37 6.31 2.65
C ARG A 155 7.85 6.55 1.23
N ASP A 156 6.90 5.73 0.76
CA ASP A 156 6.34 5.88 -0.58
C ASP A 156 5.61 7.22 -0.75
N LEU A 157 4.91 7.70 0.28
CA LEU A 157 4.27 9.01 0.30
C LEU A 157 5.29 10.16 0.29
N LEU A 158 6.34 10.06 1.10
CA LEU A 158 7.44 11.03 1.10
C LEU A 158 8.10 11.10 -0.29
N GLU A 159 8.40 9.94 -0.89
CA GLU A 159 8.94 9.84 -2.25
C GLU A 159 7.94 10.37 -3.32
N SER A 160 6.63 10.29 -3.06
CA SER A 160 5.57 10.77 -3.97
C SER A 160 5.23 12.26 -3.86
N GLY A 161 6.00 13.02 -3.06
CA GLY A 161 5.81 14.47 -2.87
C GLY A 161 4.84 14.86 -1.76
N TYR A 162 4.67 14.00 -0.76
CA TYR A 162 4.05 14.37 0.51
C TYR A 162 5.14 14.74 1.53
N SER A 163 4.80 15.51 2.55
CA SER A 163 5.70 15.86 3.65
C SER A 163 5.07 15.56 5.00
N VAL A 164 5.90 15.51 6.04
CA VAL A 164 5.46 15.34 7.42
C VAL A 164 5.47 16.71 8.10
N ALA A 165 4.37 17.10 8.73
CA ALA A 165 4.21 18.36 9.45
C ALA A 165 3.48 18.15 10.77
N HIS A 166 3.74 18.98 11.79
CA HIS A 166 2.93 18.94 13.02
C HIS A 166 1.62 19.70 12.78
N VAL A 167 0.48 19.01 12.93
CA VAL A 167 -0.86 19.60 12.84
C VAL A 167 -1.62 19.28 14.12
N ASN A 168 -2.08 20.32 14.83
CA ASN A 168 -2.80 20.20 16.11
C ASN A 168 -2.07 19.33 17.16
N GLY A 169 -0.74 19.46 17.24
CA GLY A 169 0.08 18.69 18.19
C GLY A 169 0.35 17.24 17.79
N ALA A 170 -0.08 16.80 16.61
CA ALA A 170 0.20 15.46 16.08
C ALA A 170 1.01 15.54 14.78
N LEU A 171 2.02 14.67 14.64
CA LEU A 171 2.78 14.51 13.40
C LEU A 171 1.82 14.07 12.29
N SER A 172 1.71 14.77 11.16
CA SER A 172 0.71 14.53 10.10
C SER A 172 1.33 14.48 8.71
N ILE A 173 0.81 13.65 7.78
CA ILE A 173 1.23 13.70 6.38
C ILE A 173 0.41 14.76 5.61
N VAL A 174 1.08 15.79 5.12
CA VAL A 174 0.48 16.84 4.30
C VAL A 174 0.91 16.71 2.85
N ARG A 175 -0.02 17.03 1.93
CA ARG A 175 0.31 17.11 0.51
C ARG A 175 1.06 18.41 0.27
N ASN A 176 2.20 18.35 -0.42
CA ASN A 176 2.88 19.58 -0.81
C ASN A 176 1.97 20.33 -1.80
N SER A 177 1.56 21.54 -1.44
CA SER A 177 0.88 22.45 -2.35
C SER A 177 1.81 22.66 -3.55
N ALA A 178 1.32 22.38 -4.76
CA ALA A 178 2.07 22.74 -5.96
C ALA A 178 2.21 24.27 -5.96
N GLN A 179 3.45 24.75 -5.90
CA GLN A 179 3.79 26.09 -6.36
C GLN A 179 3.72 26.12 -7.88
#